data_AF-A0A537NN53-F1
#
_entry.id   AF-A0A537NN53-F1
#
_cell.length_a   1.000
_cell.length_b   1.000
_cell.length_c   1.000
_cell.angle_alpha   90.00
_cell.angle_beta   90.00
_cell.angle_gamma   90.00
#
_symmetry.space_group_name_H-M   'P 1'
#
loop_
_entity.id
_entity.type
_entity.pdbx_description
1 polymer ?
#
loop_
_entity_poly.entity_id
_entity_poly.type
_entity_poly.pdbx_seq_one_letter_code
_entity_poly.pdbx_strand_id
1 'polypeptide(L)'
;MERWSLCVAVPAIVSAGVSFAQPVVAQEETDQRLGTVHFQTSCNDVAQRRFDRAMRYQHSFWYRQAGEIFEDAAKADAECGIAFWGLAMTLLNNPHNPPPASNLPRGLAAIQKAEAVGAKTQRERDYIDALSRMYVDYDQIDHRTRVQSYLKAMEALAARYPEDDEAQIAYAITLNVGASPSDKTYANQLKGAAILEPIFKRLPQHPGVAHYLIHLYDYPPIAEKGLDAAMRYSKIAPAAPHAQHMPSHIFTRVGYWKESIASNIASVSAAKAD
;
A
#
# COMPACT_ATOMS: atom_id res chain seq x y z
N MET A 1 59.34 -40.96 -39.27
CA MET A 1 58.50 -41.26 -38.11
C MET A 1 58.00 -39.93 -37.56
N GLU A 2 56.86 -39.46 -38.07
CA GLU A 2 56.30 -38.16 -37.72
C GLU A 2 55.16 -38.33 -36.71
N ARG A 3 55.17 -37.49 -35.67
CA ARG A 3 54.16 -37.42 -34.61
C ARG A 3 53.09 -36.40 -34.99
N TRP A 4 51.82 -36.76 -34.90
CA TRP A 4 50.69 -35.82 -34.95
C TRP A 4 49.99 -35.73 -33.59
N SER A 5 49.82 -34.50 -33.11
CA SER A 5 49.08 -34.15 -31.90
C SER A 5 47.61 -33.93 -32.24
N LEU A 6 46.69 -34.52 -31.48
CA LEU A 6 45.25 -34.31 -31.57
C LEU A 6 44.80 -33.20 -30.60
N CYS A 7 44.23 -32.12 -31.13
CA CYS A 7 43.49 -31.13 -30.35
C CYS A 7 42.03 -31.58 -30.19
N VAL A 8 41.52 -31.56 -28.95
CA VAL A 8 40.10 -31.80 -28.63
C VAL A 8 39.41 -30.45 -28.43
N ALA A 9 38.34 -30.18 -29.19
CA ALA A 9 37.49 -29.02 -29.01
C ALA A 9 36.25 -29.39 -28.15
N VAL A 10 35.92 -28.54 -27.18
CA VAL A 10 34.73 -28.67 -26.33
C VAL A 10 33.69 -27.63 -26.80
N PRO A 11 32.42 -28.00 -27.06
CA PRO A 11 31.41 -27.02 -27.43
C PRO A 11 30.74 -26.40 -26.20
N ALA A 12 30.61 -25.08 -26.20
CA ALA A 12 29.87 -24.32 -25.20
C ALA A 12 28.36 -24.33 -25.52
N ILE A 13 27.54 -24.69 -24.53
CA ILE A 13 26.07 -24.64 -24.62
C ILE A 13 25.60 -23.28 -24.09
N VAL A 14 24.93 -22.50 -24.93
CA VAL A 14 24.26 -21.25 -24.55
C VAL A 14 22.80 -21.58 -24.22
N SER A 15 22.44 -21.47 -22.94
CA SER A 15 21.05 -21.65 -22.48
C SER A 15 20.30 -20.32 -22.60
N ALA A 16 19.35 -20.25 -23.54
CA ALA A 16 18.41 -19.14 -23.62
C ALA A 16 17.32 -19.31 -22.54
N GLY A 17 17.31 -18.42 -21.54
CA GLY A 17 16.25 -18.36 -20.54
C GLY A 17 14.96 -17.80 -21.13
N VAL A 18 13.89 -18.60 -21.14
CA VAL A 18 12.54 -18.16 -21.53
C VAL A 18 11.91 -17.49 -20.31
N SER A 19 11.72 -16.18 -20.38
CA SER A 19 10.93 -15.43 -19.38
C SER A 19 9.45 -15.63 -19.67
N PHE A 20 8.74 -16.31 -18.76
CA PHE A 20 7.28 -16.46 -18.86
C PHE A 20 6.61 -15.19 -18.31
N ALA A 21 6.10 -14.34 -19.21
CA ALA A 21 5.14 -13.32 -18.83
C ALA A 21 3.80 -13.99 -18.49
N GLN A 22 3.23 -13.71 -17.32
CA GLN A 22 1.90 -14.20 -16.96
C GLN A 22 0.84 -13.60 -17.90
N PRO A 23 -0.19 -14.38 -18.30
CA PRO A 23 -1.22 -13.91 -19.21
C PRO A 23 -2.09 -12.81 -18.57
N VAL A 24 -2.39 -11.76 -19.35
CA VAL A 24 -3.17 -10.57 -18.94
C VAL A 24 -4.51 -10.94 -18.28
N VAL A 25 -5.17 -12.02 -18.73
CA VAL A 25 -6.45 -12.49 -18.19
C VAL A 25 -6.34 -12.96 -16.72
N ALA A 26 -5.28 -13.69 -16.37
CA ALA A 26 -5.07 -14.16 -15.00
C ALA A 26 -4.73 -13.01 -14.04
N GLN A 27 -4.09 -11.97 -14.58
CA GLN A 27 -3.77 -10.76 -13.85
C GLN A 27 -5.04 -9.95 -13.55
N GLU A 28 -5.94 -9.80 -14.53
CA GLU A 28 -7.22 -9.11 -14.38
C GLU A 28 -8.17 -9.82 -13.40
N GLU A 29 -8.23 -11.16 -13.41
CA GLU A 29 -8.97 -11.95 -12.41
C GLU A 29 -8.40 -11.81 -11.00
N THR A 30 -7.10 -11.62 -10.87
CA THR A 30 -6.45 -11.38 -9.57
C THR A 30 -6.71 -9.95 -9.07
N ASP A 31 -6.69 -8.96 -9.97
CA ASP A 31 -6.99 -7.56 -9.65
C ASP A 31 -8.44 -7.33 -9.22
N GLN A 32 -9.38 -8.09 -9.78
CA GLN A 32 -10.79 -8.08 -9.37
C GLN A 32 -11.00 -8.67 -7.98
N ARG A 33 -10.00 -9.40 -7.44
CA ARG A 33 -10.01 -10.03 -6.11
C ARG A 33 -9.26 -9.22 -5.05
N LEU A 34 -9.09 -7.91 -5.26
CA LEU A 34 -8.50 -6.97 -4.29
C LEU A 34 -9.46 -5.82 -3.90
N GLY A 35 -10.76 -5.97 -4.21
CA GLY A 35 -11.77 -4.95 -3.97
C GLY A 35 -11.75 -3.83 -5.02
N THR A 36 -12.43 -2.73 -4.69
CA THR A 36 -12.60 -1.58 -5.60
C THR A 36 -12.03 -0.32 -4.99
N VAL A 37 -11.18 0.38 -5.75
CA VAL A 37 -10.60 1.67 -5.39
C VAL A 37 -10.76 2.58 -6.60
N HIS A 38 -11.07 3.86 -6.34
CA HIS A 38 -10.93 4.91 -7.32
C HIS A 38 -10.25 6.12 -6.67
N PHE A 39 -9.01 6.37 -7.07
CA PHE A 39 -8.24 7.54 -6.68
C PHE A 39 -8.22 8.49 -7.88
N GLN A 40 -9.00 9.56 -7.84
CA GLN A 40 -9.06 10.50 -8.97
C GLN A 40 -7.68 11.12 -9.23
N THR A 41 -7.17 10.95 -10.45
CA THR A 41 -5.95 11.58 -10.95
C THR A 41 -6.26 12.53 -12.11
N SER A 42 -5.29 13.36 -12.47
CA SER A 42 -5.29 14.20 -13.67
C SER A 42 -4.58 13.57 -14.87
N CYS A 43 -4.19 12.30 -14.73
CA CYS A 43 -3.51 11.54 -15.75
C CYS A 43 -4.48 11.09 -16.84
N ASN A 44 -3.96 10.59 -17.96
CA ASN A 44 -4.77 9.97 -19.01
C ASN A 44 -5.48 8.69 -18.53
N ASP A 45 -6.49 8.25 -19.28
CA ASP A 45 -7.35 7.12 -18.88
C ASP A 45 -6.58 5.81 -18.64
N VAL A 46 -5.48 5.57 -19.36
CA VAL A 46 -4.67 4.36 -19.19
C VAL A 46 -3.91 4.42 -17.86
N ALA A 47 -3.29 5.56 -17.56
CA ALA A 47 -2.59 5.80 -16.31
C ALA A 47 -3.58 5.80 -15.12
N GLN A 48 -4.76 6.41 -15.24
CA GLN A 48 -5.82 6.38 -14.22
C GLN A 48 -6.21 4.94 -13.84
N ARG A 49 -6.49 4.07 -14.82
CA ARG A 49 -6.84 2.67 -14.54
C ARG A 49 -5.71 1.90 -13.85
N ARG A 50 -4.45 2.14 -14.25
CA ARG A 50 -3.27 1.55 -13.61
C ARG A 50 -3.08 2.08 -12.19
N PHE A 51 -3.32 3.36 -11.97
CA PHE A 51 -3.23 3.98 -10.65
C PHE A 51 -4.26 3.39 -9.68
N ASP A 52 -5.52 3.30 -10.10
CA ASP A 52 -6.59 2.67 -9.30
C ASP A 52 -6.25 1.22 -8.95
N ARG A 53 -5.67 0.50 -9.92
CA ARG A 53 -5.16 -0.85 -9.70
C ARG A 53 -4.04 -0.89 -8.67
N ALA A 54 -3.01 -0.05 -8.83
CA ALA A 54 -1.89 0.04 -7.88
C ALA A 54 -2.36 0.35 -6.46
N MET A 55 -3.37 1.22 -6.31
CA MET A 55 -3.95 1.56 -5.02
C MET A 55 -4.63 0.37 -4.32
N ARG A 56 -5.25 -0.56 -5.06
CA ARG A 56 -5.79 -1.82 -4.48
C ARG A 56 -4.70 -2.66 -3.82
N TYR A 57 -3.55 -2.79 -4.49
CA TYR A 57 -2.37 -3.48 -3.97
C TYR A 57 -1.76 -2.71 -2.79
N GLN A 58 -1.65 -1.39 -2.90
CA GLN A 58 -1.10 -0.53 -1.86
C GLN A 58 -1.93 -0.64 -0.57
N HIS A 59 -3.25 -0.53 -0.65
CA HIS A 59 -4.14 -0.70 0.50
C HIS A 59 -4.06 -2.09 1.11
N SER A 60 -3.72 -3.10 0.31
CA SER A 60 -3.54 -4.48 0.77
C SER A 60 -2.11 -4.78 1.26
N PHE A 61 -1.26 -3.75 1.39
CA PHE A 61 0.14 -3.84 1.82
C PHE A 61 1.01 -4.74 0.91
N TRP A 62 0.67 -4.79 -0.37
CA TRP A 62 1.39 -5.56 -1.36
C TRP A 62 2.32 -4.66 -2.19
N TYR A 63 3.32 -4.11 -1.49
CA TYR A 63 4.06 -2.94 -1.95
C TYR A 63 4.90 -3.14 -3.20
N ARG A 64 5.51 -4.32 -3.39
CA ARG A 64 6.34 -4.59 -4.58
C ARG A 64 5.50 -4.50 -5.86
N GLN A 65 4.37 -5.21 -5.89
CA GLN A 65 3.43 -5.22 -7.00
C GLN A 65 2.79 -3.84 -7.19
N ALA A 66 2.40 -3.17 -6.12
CA ALA A 66 1.91 -1.79 -6.21
C ALA A 66 2.94 -0.88 -6.88
N GLY A 67 4.22 -1.00 -6.51
CA GLY A 67 5.33 -0.26 -7.09
C GLY A 67 5.45 -0.51 -8.58
N GLU A 68 5.52 -1.76 -9.02
CA GLU A 68 5.57 -2.15 -10.44
C GLU A 68 4.42 -1.52 -11.25
N ILE A 69 3.20 -1.53 -10.70
CA ILE A 69 2.02 -0.98 -11.37
C ILE A 69 2.05 0.56 -11.40
N PHE A 70 2.54 1.24 -10.35
CA PHE A 70 2.74 2.68 -10.38
C PHE A 70 3.81 3.10 -11.40
N GLU A 71 4.88 2.31 -11.57
CA GLU A 71 5.86 2.56 -12.64
C GLU A 71 5.18 2.46 -14.02
N ASP A 72 4.32 1.47 -14.20
CA ASP A 72 3.57 1.32 -15.44
C ASP A 72 2.54 2.44 -15.65
N ALA A 73 1.94 3.00 -14.59
CA ALA A 73 1.11 4.20 -14.68
C ALA A 73 1.95 5.40 -15.16
N ALA A 74 3.14 5.61 -14.59
CA ALA A 74 4.06 6.67 -15.01
C ALA A 74 4.57 6.49 -16.45
N LYS A 75 4.73 5.24 -16.94
CA LYS A 75 5.08 4.96 -18.35
C LYS A 75 3.91 5.22 -19.31
N ALA A 76 2.67 5.04 -18.86
CA ALA A 76 1.48 5.28 -19.69
C ALA A 76 1.19 6.77 -19.90
N ASP A 77 1.65 7.62 -18.99
CA ASP A 77 1.48 9.06 -19.07
C ASP A 77 2.69 9.78 -18.48
N ALA A 78 3.52 10.36 -19.35
CA ALA A 78 4.74 11.06 -18.95
C ALA A 78 4.46 12.35 -18.14
N GLU A 79 3.23 12.86 -18.16
CA GLU A 79 2.80 14.04 -17.39
C GLU A 79 2.13 13.65 -16.05
N CYS A 80 2.04 12.35 -15.73
CA CYS A 80 1.38 11.86 -14.52
C CYS A 80 2.30 11.90 -13.30
N GLY A 81 2.60 13.10 -12.79
CA GLY A 81 3.50 13.26 -11.63
C GLY A 81 3.04 12.52 -10.37
N ILE A 82 1.72 12.38 -10.16
CA ILE A 82 1.17 11.66 -9.01
C ILE A 82 1.52 10.16 -9.01
N ALA A 83 1.82 9.55 -10.16
CA ALA A 83 2.28 8.16 -10.20
C ALA A 83 3.61 7.97 -9.45
N PHE A 84 4.49 8.97 -9.47
CA PHE A 84 5.74 8.95 -8.71
C PHE A 84 5.53 9.13 -7.20
N TRP A 85 4.47 9.84 -6.79
CA TRP A 85 4.01 9.82 -5.39
C TRP A 85 3.56 8.43 -4.96
N GLY A 86 2.83 7.71 -5.82
CA GLY A 86 2.45 6.30 -5.58
C GLY A 86 3.68 5.42 -5.37
N LEU A 87 4.71 5.56 -6.23
CA LEU A 87 6.00 4.87 -6.06
C LEU A 87 6.66 5.19 -4.72
N ALA A 88 6.76 6.48 -4.38
CA ALA A 88 7.33 6.90 -3.10
C ALA A 88 6.55 6.31 -1.91
N MET A 89 5.22 6.21 -2.01
CA MET A 89 4.39 5.65 -0.95
C MET A 89 4.68 4.16 -0.73
N THR A 90 4.92 3.39 -1.80
CA THR A 90 5.25 1.95 -1.69
C THR A 90 6.56 1.71 -0.93
N LEU A 91 7.51 2.63 -1.04
CA LEU A 91 8.84 2.52 -0.43
C LEU A 91 8.84 2.72 1.09
N LEU A 92 7.73 3.24 1.65
CA LEU A 92 7.54 3.29 3.10
C LEU A 92 7.31 1.91 3.72
N ASN A 93 6.90 0.91 2.93
CA ASN A 93 6.43 -0.39 3.39
C ASN A 93 5.30 -0.26 4.45
N ASN A 94 5.19 -1.24 5.36
CA ASN A 94 4.19 -1.23 6.42
C ASN A 94 4.39 0.00 7.32
N PRO A 95 3.42 0.93 7.37
CA PRO A 95 3.60 2.21 8.02
C PRO A 95 3.68 2.13 9.55
N HIS A 96 3.40 0.96 10.16
CA HIS A 96 3.59 0.74 11.59
C HIS A 96 5.05 0.43 11.97
N ASN A 97 5.95 0.30 10.98
CA ASN A 97 7.38 0.15 11.18
C ASN A 97 8.14 1.26 10.46
N PRO A 98 9.34 1.64 10.93
CA PRO A 98 10.22 2.50 10.15
C PRO A 98 10.52 1.87 8.78
N PRO A 99 10.54 2.67 7.70
CA PRO A 99 10.93 2.17 6.39
C PRO A 99 12.40 1.69 6.41
N PRO A 100 12.77 0.71 5.58
CA PRO A 100 14.17 0.32 5.41
C PRO A 100 15.02 1.54 5.05
N ALA A 101 16.19 1.69 5.68
CA ALA A 101 17.06 2.86 5.45
C ALA A 101 17.44 3.03 3.97
N SER A 102 17.63 1.92 3.24
CA SER A 102 17.91 1.91 1.79
C SER A 102 16.76 2.43 0.93
N ASN A 103 15.53 2.45 1.44
CA ASN A 103 14.36 2.96 0.72
C ASN A 103 14.24 4.48 0.80
N LEU A 104 14.76 5.11 1.84
CA LEU A 104 14.66 6.56 2.06
C LEU A 104 15.22 7.40 0.90
N PRO A 105 16.47 7.19 0.41
CA PRO A 105 16.96 7.92 -0.75
C PRO A 105 16.15 7.66 -2.03
N ARG A 106 15.64 6.43 -2.20
CA ARG A 106 14.82 6.06 -3.36
C ARG A 106 13.45 6.77 -3.32
N GLY A 107 12.84 6.87 -2.15
CA GLY A 107 11.57 7.55 -1.97
C GLY A 107 11.71 9.07 -2.11
N LEU A 108 12.80 9.65 -1.60
CA LEU A 108 13.14 11.05 -1.85
C LEU A 108 13.29 11.33 -3.36
N ALA A 109 14.02 10.48 -4.08
CA ALA A 109 14.17 10.62 -5.53
C ALA A 109 12.82 10.50 -6.27
N ALA A 110 11.93 9.61 -5.83
CA ALA A 110 10.59 9.50 -6.39
C ALA A 110 9.73 10.75 -6.13
N ILE A 111 9.80 11.34 -4.92
CA ILE A 111 9.13 12.62 -4.61
C ILE A 111 9.68 13.76 -5.48
N GLN A 112 11.00 13.90 -5.58
CA GLN A 112 11.64 14.91 -6.44
C GLN A 112 11.24 14.73 -7.91
N LYS A 113 11.08 13.48 -8.36
CA LYS A 113 10.58 13.19 -9.70
C LYS A 113 9.12 13.59 -9.87
N ALA A 114 8.27 13.34 -8.87
CA ALA A 114 6.87 13.79 -8.86
C ALA A 114 6.77 15.32 -8.97
N GLU A 115 7.60 16.05 -8.22
CA GLU A 115 7.68 17.51 -8.26
C GLU A 115 8.18 18.03 -9.61
N ALA A 116 9.22 17.40 -10.18
CA ALA A 116 9.80 17.79 -11.47
C ALA A 116 8.88 17.54 -12.66
N VAL A 117 8.13 16.43 -12.66
CA VAL A 117 7.08 16.17 -13.67
C VAL A 117 5.90 17.12 -13.44
N GLY A 118 5.60 17.42 -12.18
CA GLY A 118 4.49 18.25 -11.78
C GLY A 118 3.16 17.50 -11.75
N ALA A 119 2.19 18.10 -11.08
CA ALA A 119 0.81 17.61 -11.02
C ALA A 119 -0.14 18.70 -11.51
N LYS A 120 -1.13 18.32 -12.34
CA LYS A 120 -2.03 19.29 -12.97
C LYS A 120 -3.02 19.89 -11.96
N THR A 121 -3.35 19.16 -10.89
CA THR A 121 -4.29 19.62 -9.86
C THR A 121 -3.59 20.03 -8.56
N GLN A 122 -4.22 20.94 -7.81
CA GLN A 122 -3.73 21.28 -6.47
C GLN A 122 -3.83 20.10 -5.50
N ARG A 123 -4.88 19.27 -5.63
CA ARG A 123 -5.08 18.07 -4.82
C ARG A 123 -3.86 17.16 -4.88
N GLU A 124 -3.42 16.82 -6.09
CA GLU A 124 -2.25 15.97 -6.28
C GLU A 124 -0.94 16.60 -5.77
N ARG A 125 -0.77 17.92 -5.97
CA ARG A 125 0.38 18.65 -5.39
C ARG A 125 0.40 18.57 -3.86
N ASP A 126 -0.77 18.65 -3.22
CA ASP A 126 -0.88 18.54 -1.77
C ASP A 126 -0.55 17.12 -1.28
N TYR A 127 -0.94 16.07 -2.01
CA TYR A 127 -0.51 14.69 -1.70
C TYR A 127 1.02 14.52 -1.78
N ILE A 128 1.64 15.08 -2.83
CA ILE A 128 3.10 15.08 -3.02
C ILE A 128 3.78 15.82 -1.85
N ASP A 129 3.33 17.03 -1.51
CA ASP A 129 3.88 17.80 -0.38
C ASP A 129 3.71 17.08 0.95
N ALA A 130 2.55 16.46 1.20
CA ALA A 130 2.33 15.74 2.43
C ALA A 130 3.32 14.56 2.56
N LEU A 131 3.44 13.73 1.52
CA LEU A 131 4.34 12.58 1.57
C LEU A 131 5.82 12.97 1.60
N SER A 132 6.19 14.14 1.07
CA SER A 132 7.57 14.66 1.13
C SER A 132 8.10 14.75 2.57
N ARG A 133 7.22 14.98 3.56
CA ARG A 133 7.58 15.04 4.99
C ARG A 133 8.18 13.75 5.53
N MET A 134 7.90 12.62 4.87
CA MET A 134 8.51 11.35 5.19
C MET A 134 9.90 11.16 4.58
N TYR A 135 10.35 12.02 3.67
CA TYR A 135 11.60 11.81 2.91
C TYR A 135 12.58 12.97 2.97
N VAL A 136 12.13 14.22 3.03
CA VAL A 136 13.04 15.36 3.13
C VAL A 136 13.84 15.29 4.44
N ASP A 137 15.15 15.54 4.34
CA ASP A 137 16.11 15.53 5.45
C ASP A 137 16.06 14.24 6.29
N TYR A 138 15.79 13.09 5.65
CA TYR A 138 15.61 11.81 6.34
C TYR A 138 16.85 11.36 7.15
N ASP A 139 18.02 11.89 6.82
CA ASP A 139 19.31 11.65 7.46
C ASP A 139 19.56 12.58 8.66
N GLN A 140 18.81 13.69 8.77
CA GLN A 140 18.90 14.66 9.86
C GLN A 140 17.71 14.58 10.82
N ILE A 141 16.53 14.19 10.32
CA ILE A 141 15.28 14.15 11.07
C ILE A 141 14.90 12.71 11.39
N ASP A 142 14.75 12.41 12.68
CA ASP A 142 14.35 11.09 13.14
C ASP A 142 12.97 10.67 12.59
N HIS A 143 12.77 9.36 12.49
CA HIS A 143 11.56 8.80 11.89
C HIS A 143 10.28 9.27 12.61
N ARG A 144 10.28 9.39 13.95
CA ARG A 144 9.08 9.77 14.69
C ARG A 144 8.69 11.21 14.41
N THR A 145 9.67 12.12 14.34
CA THR A 145 9.44 13.50 13.95
C THR A 145 8.89 13.61 12.52
N ARG A 146 9.41 12.82 11.57
CA ARG A 146 8.86 12.75 10.20
C ARG A 146 7.41 12.25 10.17
N VAL A 147 7.08 11.22 10.94
CA VAL A 147 5.70 10.73 11.07
C VAL A 147 4.75 11.81 11.62
N GLN A 148 5.17 12.59 12.62
CA GLN A 148 4.34 13.69 13.15
C GLN A 148 4.16 14.82 12.13
N SER A 149 5.22 15.17 11.40
CA SER A 149 5.15 16.13 10.30
C SER A 149 4.21 15.67 9.19
N TYR A 150 4.26 14.39 8.82
CA TYR A 150 3.36 13.79 7.84
C TYR A 150 1.91 13.76 8.35
N LEU A 151 1.68 13.39 9.60
CA LEU A 151 0.35 13.42 10.23
C LEU A 151 -0.28 14.82 10.16
N LYS A 152 0.48 15.86 10.50
CA LYS A 152 0.01 17.24 10.42
C LYS A 152 -0.32 17.66 8.98
N ALA A 153 0.50 17.24 8.02
CA ALA A 153 0.24 17.52 6.60
C ALA A 153 -1.02 16.79 6.11
N MET A 154 -1.22 15.53 6.50
CA MET A 154 -2.42 14.78 6.17
C MET A 154 -3.69 15.33 6.83
N GLU A 155 -3.59 15.85 8.05
CA GLU A 155 -4.70 16.58 8.69
C GLU A 155 -5.12 17.80 7.87
N ALA A 156 -4.14 18.61 7.44
CA ALA A 156 -4.41 19.78 6.60
C ALA A 156 -4.99 19.38 5.23
N LEU A 157 -4.49 18.32 4.61
CA LEU A 157 -4.99 17.79 3.34
C LEU A 157 -6.44 17.31 3.48
N ALA A 158 -6.74 16.49 4.49
CA ALA A 158 -8.09 16.00 4.74
C ALA A 158 -9.07 17.13 5.07
N ALA A 159 -8.63 18.17 5.80
CA ALA A 159 -9.44 19.35 6.06
C ALA A 159 -9.71 20.18 4.79
N ARG A 160 -8.75 20.24 3.86
CA ARG A 160 -8.89 20.96 2.58
C ARG A 160 -9.82 20.22 1.61
N TYR A 161 -9.84 18.88 1.68
CA TYR A 161 -10.61 18.02 0.79
C TYR A 161 -11.56 17.08 1.59
N PRO A 162 -12.61 17.63 2.23
CA PRO A 162 -13.50 16.83 3.08
C PRO A 162 -14.30 15.77 2.31
N GLU A 163 -14.59 16.02 1.02
CA GLU A 163 -15.33 15.10 0.14
C GLU A 163 -14.42 14.10 -0.61
N ASP A 164 -13.11 14.16 -0.39
CA ASP A 164 -12.14 13.24 -0.97
C ASP A 164 -11.94 12.02 -0.07
N ASP A 165 -12.63 10.94 -0.39
CA ASP A 165 -12.58 9.71 0.42
C ASP A 165 -11.16 9.17 0.58
N GLU A 166 -10.33 9.24 -0.45
CA GLU A 166 -8.95 8.77 -0.37
C GLU A 166 -8.09 9.64 0.57
N ALA A 167 -8.38 10.94 0.67
CA ALA A 167 -7.72 11.83 1.62
C ALA A 167 -8.12 11.48 3.06
N GLN A 168 -9.42 11.27 3.27
CA GLN A 168 -9.95 10.88 4.57
C GLN A 168 -9.41 9.51 5.00
N ILE A 169 -9.33 8.55 4.07
CA ILE A 169 -8.80 7.20 4.29
C ILE A 169 -7.30 7.26 4.65
N ALA A 170 -6.51 7.99 3.90
CA ALA A 170 -5.08 8.16 4.16
C ALA A 170 -4.83 8.88 5.50
N TYR A 171 -5.64 9.89 5.83
CA TYR A 171 -5.54 10.59 7.12
C TYR A 171 -5.89 9.67 8.29
N ALA A 172 -6.94 8.85 8.17
CA ALA A 172 -7.36 7.93 9.22
C ALA A 172 -6.26 6.92 9.60
N ILE A 173 -5.57 6.30 8.63
CA ILE A 173 -4.45 5.41 8.94
C ILE A 173 -3.24 6.16 9.49
N THR A 174 -2.99 7.38 9.01
CA THR A 174 -1.90 8.22 9.50
C THR A 174 -2.12 8.64 10.96
N LEU A 175 -3.38 8.87 11.40
CA LEU A 175 -3.72 9.06 12.81
C LEU A 175 -3.28 7.86 13.67
N ASN A 176 -3.53 6.64 13.19
CA ASN A 176 -3.13 5.41 13.89
C ASN A 176 -1.61 5.31 14.01
N VAL A 177 -0.91 5.46 12.89
CA VAL A 177 0.56 5.38 12.80
C VAL A 177 1.23 6.47 13.65
N GLY A 178 0.66 7.67 13.64
CA GLY A 178 1.11 8.82 14.41
C GLY A 178 0.70 8.79 15.88
N ALA A 179 -0.14 7.86 16.33
CA ALA A 179 -0.57 7.79 17.73
C ALA A 179 0.60 7.49 18.68
N SER A 180 0.50 7.95 19.93
CA SER A 180 1.45 7.55 20.97
C SER A 180 1.09 6.16 21.49
N PRO A 181 2.03 5.21 21.58
CA PRO A 181 1.78 3.90 22.20
C PRO A 181 1.37 3.97 23.68
N SER A 182 1.74 5.06 24.35
CA SER A 182 1.39 5.33 25.76
C SER A 182 0.00 5.91 25.95
N ASP A 183 -0.65 6.44 24.91
CA ASP A 183 -2.01 6.94 25.00
C ASP A 183 -3.00 5.77 25.08
N LYS A 184 -3.68 5.65 26.23
CA LYS A 184 -4.71 4.62 26.47
C LYS A 184 -6.13 5.14 26.36
N THR A 185 -6.30 6.41 25.97
CA THR A 185 -7.60 6.95 25.56
C THR A 185 -7.96 6.52 24.14
N TYR A 186 -6.95 6.11 23.35
CA TYR A 186 -7.09 5.71 21.95
C TYR A 186 -7.73 6.82 21.10
N ALA A 187 -7.47 8.09 21.43
CA ALA A 187 -8.15 9.23 20.83
C ALA A 187 -7.94 9.29 19.31
N ASN A 188 -6.71 9.07 18.83
CA ASN A 188 -6.41 9.05 17.40
C ASN A 188 -7.05 7.87 16.68
N GLN A 189 -7.05 6.69 17.31
CA GLN A 189 -7.70 5.48 16.80
C GLN A 189 -9.21 5.71 16.63
N LEU A 190 -9.87 6.20 17.67
CA LEU A 190 -11.30 6.48 17.65
C LEU A 190 -11.66 7.60 16.67
N LYS A 191 -10.82 8.64 16.56
CA LYS A 191 -10.97 9.70 15.54
C LYS A 191 -10.87 9.12 14.12
N GLY A 192 -9.83 8.33 13.84
CA GLY A 192 -9.66 7.68 12.55
C GLY A 192 -10.82 6.75 12.22
N ALA A 193 -11.32 5.98 13.20
CA ALA A 193 -12.42 5.08 12.96
C ALA A 193 -13.74 5.82 12.69
N ALA A 194 -14.00 6.91 13.42
CA ALA A 194 -15.17 7.76 13.16
C ALA A 194 -15.18 8.40 11.76
N ILE A 195 -13.99 8.62 11.17
CA ILE A 195 -13.85 9.04 9.77
C ILE A 195 -14.22 7.88 8.82
N LEU A 196 -13.71 6.68 9.09
CA LEU A 196 -13.84 5.53 8.19
C LEU A 196 -15.20 4.83 8.24
N GLU A 197 -15.88 4.78 9.39
CA GLU A 197 -17.18 4.11 9.53
C GLU A 197 -18.25 4.57 8.52
N PRO A 198 -18.49 5.88 8.30
CA PRO A 198 -19.44 6.32 7.27
C PRO A 198 -18.94 6.02 5.85
N ILE A 199 -17.63 6.12 5.59
CA ILE A 199 -17.05 5.77 4.29
C ILE A 199 -17.25 4.28 4.02
N PHE A 200 -17.12 3.41 5.02
CA PHE A 200 -17.29 1.97 4.85
C PHE A 200 -18.70 1.58 4.42
N LYS A 201 -19.71 2.35 4.86
CA LYS A 201 -21.10 2.15 4.41
C LYS A 201 -21.29 2.53 2.95
N ARG A 202 -20.65 3.60 2.48
CA ARG A 202 -20.74 4.03 1.07
C ARG A 202 -19.86 3.20 0.13
N LEU A 203 -18.69 2.79 0.60
CA LEU A 203 -17.69 2.04 -0.15
C LEU A 203 -17.42 0.66 0.50
N PRO A 204 -18.41 -0.25 0.53
CA PRO A 204 -18.31 -1.52 1.25
C PRO A 204 -17.26 -2.49 0.69
N GLN A 205 -16.79 -2.24 -0.55
CA GLN A 205 -15.77 -3.04 -1.23
C GLN A 205 -14.40 -2.35 -1.27
N HIS A 206 -14.21 -1.26 -0.52
CA HIS A 206 -12.92 -0.58 -0.46
C HIS A 206 -11.94 -1.32 0.46
N PRO A 207 -10.82 -1.87 -0.06
CA PRO A 207 -9.89 -2.65 0.75
C PRO A 207 -9.27 -1.80 1.87
N GLY A 208 -8.90 -0.55 1.57
CA GLY A 208 -8.28 0.35 2.54
C GLY A 208 -9.17 0.67 3.74
N VAL A 209 -10.49 0.80 3.53
CA VAL A 209 -11.40 1.19 4.63
C VAL A 209 -11.54 0.05 5.64
N ALA A 210 -11.83 -1.16 5.15
CA ALA A 210 -11.96 -2.34 6.01
C ALA A 210 -10.62 -2.66 6.70
N HIS A 211 -9.52 -2.59 5.96
CA HIS A 211 -8.18 -2.81 6.50
C HIS A 211 -7.85 -1.84 7.63
N TYR A 212 -8.05 -0.55 7.41
CA TYR A 212 -7.61 0.46 8.36
C TYR A 212 -8.52 0.52 9.58
N LEU A 213 -9.83 0.21 9.45
CA LEU A 213 -10.71 -0.01 10.60
C LEU A 213 -10.20 -1.14 11.52
N ILE A 214 -9.69 -2.24 10.96
CA ILE A 214 -9.06 -3.31 11.75
C ILE A 214 -7.87 -2.76 12.55
N HIS A 215 -6.96 -2.02 11.90
CA HIS A 215 -5.81 -1.43 12.58
C HIS A 215 -6.19 -0.42 13.66
N LEU A 216 -7.20 0.42 13.41
CA LEU A 216 -7.68 1.42 14.37
C LEU A 216 -8.31 0.76 15.60
N TYR A 217 -8.94 -0.40 15.44
CA TYR A 217 -9.56 -1.14 16.55
C TYR A 217 -8.68 -2.24 17.15
N ASP A 218 -7.42 -2.44 16.74
CA ASP A 218 -6.56 -3.53 17.24
C ASP A 218 -5.98 -3.27 18.66
N TYR A 219 -6.88 -2.97 19.60
CA TYR A 219 -6.58 -2.73 21.00
C TYR A 219 -7.67 -3.40 21.85
N PRO A 220 -7.32 -4.19 22.89
CA PRO A 220 -8.31 -4.98 23.62
C PRO A 220 -9.56 -4.21 24.08
N PRO A 221 -9.47 -2.98 24.62
CA PRO A 221 -10.65 -2.25 25.09
C PRO A 221 -11.64 -1.81 24.00
N ILE A 222 -11.23 -1.79 22.73
CA ILE A 222 -12.06 -1.30 21.61
C ILE A 222 -12.18 -2.31 20.46
N ALA A 223 -11.61 -3.51 20.59
CA ALA A 223 -11.51 -4.50 19.53
C ALA A 223 -12.84 -5.00 18.99
N GLU A 224 -13.86 -5.12 19.83
CA GLU A 224 -15.19 -5.56 19.40
C GLU A 224 -15.78 -4.68 18.30
N LYS A 225 -15.44 -3.38 18.27
CA LYS A 225 -15.89 -2.45 17.22
C LYS A 225 -15.32 -2.81 15.84
N GLY A 226 -14.18 -3.50 15.77
CA GLY A 226 -13.54 -3.92 14.53
C GLY A 226 -14.07 -5.23 13.93
N LEU A 227 -15.00 -5.92 14.61
CA LEU A 227 -15.48 -7.23 14.19
C LEU A 227 -16.11 -7.23 12.78
N ASP A 228 -16.91 -6.23 12.45
CA ASP A 228 -17.55 -6.14 11.13
C ASP A 228 -16.52 -6.00 10.00
N ALA A 229 -15.51 -5.14 10.19
CA ALA A 229 -14.42 -4.99 9.24
C ALA A 229 -13.59 -6.28 9.12
N ALA A 230 -13.27 -6.93 10.25
CA ALA A 230 -12.54 -8.20 10.27
C ALA A 230 -13.28 -9.32 9.55
N MET A 231 -14.61 -9.42 9.69
CA MET A 231 -15.43 -10.44 9.00
C MET A 231 -15.56 -10.23 7.49
N ARG A 232 -15.29 -9.01 7.00
CA ARG A 232 -15.47 -8.62 5.60
C ARG A 232 -14.16 -8.55 4.82
N TYR A 233 -13.07 -8.06 5.43
CA TYR A 233 -11.87 -7.69 4.67
C TYR A 233 -11.25 -8.84 3.86
N SER A 234 -11.18 -10.05 4.43
CA SER A 234 -10.69 -11.23 3.71
C SER A 234 -11.54 -11.62 2.50
N LYS A 235 -12.81 -11.20 2.45
CA LYS A 235 -13.71 -11.41 1.30
C LYS A 235 -13.65 -10.26 0.29
N ILE A 236 -13.25 -9.07 0.72
CA ILE A 236 -13.02 -7.91 -0.15
C ILE A 236 -11.76 -8.12 -0.97
N ALA A 237 -10.68 -8.57 -0.34
CA ALA A 237 -9.39 -8.80 -0.98
C ALA A 237 -8.91 -10.27 -0.82
N PRO A 238 -9.64 -11.27 -1.37
CA PRO A 238 -9.31 -12.68 -1.19
C PRO A 238 -7.96 -13.09 -1.77
N ALA A 239 -7.45 -12.36 -2.76
CA ALA A 239 -6.15 -12.65 -3.36
C ALA A 239 -4.96 -12.11 -2.55
N ALA A 240 -5.14 -11.16 -1.63
CA ALA A 240 -4.03 -10.60 -0.86
C ALA A 240 -3.77 -11.44 0.41
N PRO A 241 -2.55 -12.01 0.57
CA PRO A 241 -2.22 -12.76 1.79
C PRO A 241 -2.35 -11.91 3.05
N HIS A 242 -1.98 -10.63 3.00
CA HIS A 242 -2.12 -9.71 4.12
C HIS A 242 -3.59 -9.51 4.50
N ALA A 243 -4.49 -9.36 3.52
CA ALA A 243 -5.93 -9.23 3.79
C ALA A 243 -6.54 -10.48 4.44
N GLN A 244 -6.02 -11.68 4.13
CA GLN A 244 -6.41 -12.90 4.82
C GLN A 244 -5.93 -12.95 6.27
N HIS A 245 -4.75 -12.40 6.56
CA HIS A 245 -4.18 -12.37 7.92
C HIS A 245 -4.90 -11.37 8.82
N MET A 246 -5.22 -10.18 8.30
CA MET A 246 -5.71 -9.04 9.09
C MET A 246 -6.88 -9.34 10.03
N PRO A 247 -7.90 -10.16 9.67
CA PRO A 247 -8.97 -10.52 10.61
C PRO A 247 -8.48 -11.11 11.94
N SER A 248 -7.34 -11.82 11.94
CA SER A 248 -6.77 -12.40 13.16
C SER A 248 -6.38 -11.38 14.21
N HIS A 249 -6.10 -10.12 13.82
CA HIS A 249 -5.84 -9.04 14.76
C HIS A 249 -7.03 -8.86 15.69
N ILE A 250 -8.23 -8.67 15.15
CA ILE A 250 -9.45 -8.52 15.97
C ILE A 250 -9.84 -9.84 16.62
N PHE A 251 -9.87 -10.94 15.86
CA PHE A 251 -10.33 -12.24 16.37
C PHE A 251 -9.53 -12.69 17.61
N THR A 252 -8.22 -12.49 17.61
CA THR A 252 -7.36 -12.78 18.78
C THR A 252 -7.74 -11.92 19.98
N ARG A 253 -8.08 -10.65 19.79
CA ARG A 253 -8.43 -9.72 20.88
C ARG A 253 -9.78 -10.06 21.52
N VAL A 254 -10.73 -10.57 20.73
CA VAL A 254 -12.10 -10.88 21.18
C VAL A 254 -12.33 -12.37 21.49
N GLY A 255 -11.28 -13.19 21.43
CA GLY A 255 -11.34 -14.61 21.80
C GLY A 255 -11.86 -15.57 20.72
N TYR A 256 -11.88 -15.14 19.46
CA TYR A 256 -12.30 -15.94 18.29
C TYR A 256 -11.11 -16.76 17.78
N TRP A 257 -10.58 -17.64 18.63
CA TRP A 257 -9.30 -18.33 18.40
C TRP A 257 -9.32 -19.23 17.15
N LYS A 258 -10.45 -19.89 16.87
CA LYS A 258 -10.58 -20.79 15.71
C LYS A 258 -10.55 -19.99 14.41
N GLU A 259 -11.25 -18.88 14.37
CA GLU A 259 -11.32 -17.94 13.25
C GLU A 259 -9.95 -17.29 13.01
N SER A 260 -9.25 -16.91 14.09
CA SER A 260 -7.89 -16.39 14.04
C SER A 260 -6.90 -17.40 13.43
N ILE A 261 -6.95 -18.67 13.84
CA ILE A 261 -6.13 -19.74 13.24
C ILE A 261 -6.48 -19.94 11.77
N ALA A 262 -7.77 -20.02 11.45
CA ALA A 262 -8.25 -20.22 10.08
C ALA A 262 -7.81 -19.08 9.14
N SER A 263 -7.91 -17.83 9.57
CA SER A 263 -7.51 -16.67 8.76
C SER A 263 -6.00 -16.66 8.48
N ASN A 264 -5.18 -17.06 9.46
CA ASN A 264 -3.73 -17.22 9.28
C ASN A 264 -3.37 -18.38 8.33
N ILE A 265 -4.05 -19.52 8.42
CA ILE A 265 -3.87 -20.65 7.48
C ILE A 265 -4.24 -20.22 6.05
N ALA A 266 -5.34 -19.47 5.89
CA ALA A 266 -5.74 -18.92 4.59
C ALA A 266 -4.69 -17.95 4.04
N SER A 267 -4.11 -17.10 4.89
CA SER A 267 -3.02 -16.19 4.51
C SER A 267 -1.78 -16.93 4.00
N VAL A 268 -1.32 -17.96 4.72
CA VAL A 268 -0.21 -18.81 4.28
C VAL A 268 -0.53 -19.51 2.96
N SER A 269 -1.77 -19.95 2.77
CA SER A 269 -2.20 -20.62 1.54
C SER A 269 -2.21 -19.66 0.35
N ALA A 270 -2.70 -18.43 0.53
CA ALA A 270 -2.66 -17.38 -0.48
C ALA A 270 -1.22 -17.03 -0.87
N ALA A 271 -0.33 -16.82 0.12
CA ALA A 271 1.07 -16.47 -0.13
C ALA A 271 1.86 -17.56 -0.89
N LYS A 272 1.43 -18.83 -0.83
CA LYS A 272 2.04 -19.93 -1.59
C LYS A 272 1.52 -20.06 -3.01
N ALA A 273 0.36 -19.46 -3.30
CA ALA A 273 -0.26 -19.46 -4.62
C ALA A 273 0.24 -18.30 -5.50
N ASP A 274 0.84 -17.29 -4.88
CA ASP A 274 1.53 -16.15 -5.52
C ASP A 274 2.92 -16.52 -6.06
#